data_AF-A0A9E6EXE1-F1
#
_entry.id   AF-A0A9E6EXE1-F1
#
_cell.length_a   1.000
_cell.length_b   1.000
_cell.length_c   1.000
_cell.angle_alpha   90.00
_cell.angle_beta   90.00
_cell.angle_gamma   90.00
#
_symmetry.space_group_name_H-M   'P 1'
#
loop_
_entity.id
_entity.type
_entity.pdbx_description
1 polymer ?
#
loop_
_entity_poly.entity_id
_entity_poly.type
_entity_poly.pdbx_seq_one_letter_code
_entity_poly.pdbx_strand_id
1 'polypeptide(L)'
;QYLVQANRGYSVACSQKKFESMEPYKPDMILTNCPGCPMFLDKWQYAIAEMEGKTYGTDGQGIPVFTYEEVAGIVLGYNPWDLGLQMHQVSCEPLLDKIGVQYDLTKKYDDKNGNKLGFPEKPNVLK
;
A
#
# COMPACT_ATOMS: atom_id res chain seq x y z
N GLN A 1 -13.99 12.65 -29.68
CA GLN A 1 -13.71 13.22 -28.34
C GLN A 1 -14.50 12.40 -27.33
N TYR A 2 -13.87 11.81 -26.32
CA TYR A 2 -14.59 11.04 -25.30
C TYR A 2 -15.50 11.98 -24.49
N LEU A 3 -16.75 11.56 -24.28
CA LEU A 3 -17.74 12.32 -23.52
C LEU A 3 -17.34 12.44 -22.04
N VAL A 4 -16.65 11.42 -21.52
CA VAL A 4 -16.11 11.39 -20.16
C VAL A 4 -14.61 11.70 -20.23
N GLN A 5 -14.21 12.79 -19.60
CA GLN A 5 -12.81 13.20 -19.47
C GLN A 5 -12.16 12.47 -18.28
N ALA A 6 -10.82 12.40 -18.29
CA ALA A 6 -10.07 11.85 -17.17
C ALA A 6 -10.40 12.64 -15.88
N ASN A 7 -10.88 11.94 -14.85
CA ASN A 7 -11.27 12.54 -13.58
C ASN A 7 -10.75 11.68 -12.41
N ARG A 8 -10.04 12.32 -11.47
CA ARG A 8 -9.56 11.68 -10.24
C ARG A 8 -10.71 11.21 -9.34
N GLY A 9 -11.80 11.96 -9.27
CA GLY A 9 -12.95 11.61 -8.44
C GLY A 9 -13.56 10.25 -8.81
N TYR A 10 -13.53 9.88 -10.10
CA TYR A 10 -14.03 8.58 -10.54
C TYR A 10 -13.16 7.43 -10.02
N SER A 11 -11.82 7.53 -10.12
CA SER A 11 -10.94 6.46 -9.64
C SER A 11 -10.93 6.35 -8.11
N VAL A 12 -11.05 7.46 -7.39
CA VAL A 12 -11.21 7.48 -5.93
C VAL A 12 -12.52 6.78 -5.54
N ALA A 13 -13.66 7.20 -6.09
CA ALA A 13 -14.97 6.61 -5.76
C ALA A 13 -15.05 5.10 -6.08
N CYS A 14 -14.48 4.67 -7.21
CA CYS A 14 -14.40 3.24 -7.54
C CYS A 14 -13.52 2.46 -6.58
N SER A 15 -12.44 3.06 -6.06
CA SER A 15 -11.55 2.41 -5.10
C SER A 15 -12.19 2.34 -3.71
N GLN A 16 -12.81 3.43 -3.27
CA GLN A 16 -13.60 3.49 -2.04
C GLN A 16 -14.66 2.39 -1.98
N LYS A 17 -15.47 2.26 -3.05
CA LYS A 17 -16.49 1.20 -3.13
C LYS A 17 -15.89 -0.20 -3.00
N LYS A 18 -14.70 -0.44 -3.53
CA LYS A 18 -13.99 -1.73 -3.34
C LYS A 18 -13.60 -1.91 -1.88
N PHE A 19 -13.02 -0.91 -1.23
CA PHE A 19 -12.64 -1.00 0.17
C PHE A 19 -13.83 -1.23 1.09
N GLU A 20 -14.93 -0.50 0.91
CA GLU A 20 -16.18 -0.71 1.65
C GLU A 20 -16.73 -2.13 1.48
N SER A 21 -16.60 -2.69 0.27
CA SER A 21 -17.02 -4.07 0.00
C SER A 21 -16.11 -5.11 0.66
N MET A 22 -14.84 -4.78 0.86
CA MET A 22 -13.84 -5.66 1.48
C MET A 22 -13.81 -5.54 3.01
N GLU A 23 -14.20 -4.40 3.57
CA GLU A 23 -14.15 -4.07 5.00
C GLU A 23 -14.76 -5.16 5.91
N PRO A 24 -15.93 -5.77 5.62
CA PRO A 24 -16.51 -6.81 6.48
C PRO A 24 -15.64 -8.07 6.58
N TYR A 25 -14.80 -8.34 5.58
CA TYR A 25 -13.97 -9.53 5.50
C TYR A 25 -12.59 -9.35 6.15
N LYS A 26 -12.21 -8.11 6.51
CA LYS A 26 -10.94 -7.78 7.16
C LYS A 26 -9.74 -8.43 6.44
N PRO A 27 -9.52 -8.12 5.15
CA PRO A 27 -8.45 -8.73 4.38
C PRO A 27 -7.08 -8.31 4.93
N ASP A 28 -6.13 -9.26 4.93
CA ASP A 28 -4.73 -8.99 5.32
C ASP A 28 -3.93 -8.28 4.22
N MET A 29 -4.33 -8.49 2.96
CA MET A 29 -3.70 -7.85 1.81
C MET A 29 -4.64 -7.85 0.60
N ILE A 30 -4.35 -6.98 -0.36
CA ILE A 30 -4.98 -6.97 -1.69
C ILE A 30 -3.93 -7.36 -2.72
N LEU A 31 -4.20 -8.43 -3.47
CA LEU A 31 -3.34 -8.86 -4.57
C LEU A 31 -3.86 -8.33 -5.90
N THR A 32 -2.96 -7.78 -6.71
CA THR A 32 -3.30 -7.21 -8.01
C THR A 32 -2.40 -7.75 -9.12
N ASN A 33 -2.94 -7.81 -10.33
CA ASN A 33 -2.26 -8.33 -11.53
C ASN A 33 -2.02 -7.25 -12.61
N CYS A 34 -2.37 -6.00 -12.33
CA CYS A 34 -2.22 -4.88 -13.25
C CYS A 34 -1.48 -3.78 -12.50
N PRO A 35 -0.37 -3.21 -13.01
CA PRO A 35 0.47 -2.25 -12.28
C PRO A 35 -0.26 -0.95 -11.93
N GLY A 36 -1.35 -0.61 -12.64
CA GLY A 36 -2.19 0.54 -12.28
C GLY A 36 -3.07 0.30 -11.05
N CYS A 37 -3.50 -0.94 -10.83
CA CYS A 37 -4.34 -1.29 -9.69
C CYS A 37 -3.67 -1.10 -8.32
N PRO A 38 -2.44 -1.59 -8.05
CA PRO A 38 -1.79 -1.39 -6.76
C PRO A 38 -1.54 0.10 -6.55
N MET A 39 -1.12 0.84 -7.59
CA MET A 39 -0.92 2.29 -7.47
C MET A 39 -2.19 3.02 -7.01
N PHE A 40 -3.35 2.74 -7.61
CA PHE A 40 -4.59 3.38 -7.19
C PHE A 40 -5.07 2.90 -5.82
N LEU A 41 -5.03 1.59 -5.56
CA LEU A 41 -5.52 1.05 -4.29
C LEU A 41 -4.59 1.37 -3.12
N ASP A 42 -3.30 1.58 -3.35
CA ASP A 42 -2.36 2.05 -2.35
C ASP A 42 -2.57 3.56 -2.07
N LYS A 43 -2.46 4.40 -3.11
CA LYS A 43 -2.50 5.86 -2.96
C LYS A 43 -3.87 6.40 -2.53
N TRP A 44 -4.96 5.77 -2.99
CA TRP A 44 -6.29 6.26 -2.61
C TRP A 44 -6.68 5.91 -1.19
N GLN A 45 -6.04 4.94 -0.53
CA GLN A 45 -6.24 4.75 0.91
C GLN A 45 -5.74 5.95 1.70
N TYR A 46 -4.57 6.49 1.34
CA TYR A 46 -4.08 7.75 1.90
C TYR A 46 -5.06 8.90 1.63
N ALA A 47 -5.46 9.10 0.38
CA ALA A 47 -6.34 10.23 0.03
C ALA A 47 -7.71 10.14 0.73
N ILE A 48 -8.34 8.97 0.76
CA ILE A 48 -9.62 8.75 1.43
C ILE A 48 -9.47 8.94 2.95
N ALA A 49 -8.38 8.45 3.55
CA ALA A 49 -8.13 8.63 4.96
C ALA A 49 -8.02 10.12 5.33
N GLU A 50 -7.26 10.91 4.57
CA GLU A 50 -7.11 12.36 4.83
C GLU A 50 -8.40 13.15 4.53
N MET A 51 -9.20 12.73 3.55
CA MET A 51 -10.43 13.42 3.17
C MET A 51 -11.62 13.11 4.09
N GLU A 52 -11.76 11.85 4.51
CA GLU A 52 -12.94 11.35 5.22
C GLU A 52 -12.67 10.93 6.67
N GLY A 53 -11.40 10.87 7.08
CA GLY A 53 -11.02 10.36 8.39
C GLY A 53 -11.18 8.84 8.54
N LYS A 54 -11.36 8.10 7.44
CA LYS A 54 -11.65 6.66 7.45
C LYS A 54 -10.50 5.84 6.86
N THR A 55 -10.12 4.80 7.56
CA THR A 55 -9.19 3.76 7.11
C THR A 55 -9.89 2.41 7.07
N TYR A 56 -9.40 1.49 6.23
CA TYR A 56 -10.07 0.21 5.96
C TYR A 56 -9.30 -1.01 6.47
N GLY A 57 -8.07 -0.83 6.96
CA GLY A 57 -7.31 -1.85 7.65
C GLY A 57 -7.59 -1.85 9.16
N THR A 58 -6.87 -2.71 9.88
CA THR A 58 -6.96 -2.80 11.35
C THR A 58 -6.22 -1.65 12.03
N ASP A 59 -6.69 -1.22 13.21
CA ASP A 59 -6.02 -0.25 14.10
C ASP A 59 -5.69 1.13 13.51
N GLY A 60 -6.40 1.54 12.45
CA GLY A 60 -6.19 2.80 11.78
C GLY A 60 -5.20 2.74 10.61
N GLN A 61 -4.82 1.52 10.18
CA GLN A 61 -3.92 1.29 9.05
C GLN A 61 -4.70 1.12 7.74
N GLY A 62 -3.99 1.17 6.62
CA GLY A 62 -4.51 0.73 5.33
C GLY A 62 -4.42 -0.78 5.17
N ILE A 63 -5.08 -1.31 4.15
CA ILE A 63 -4.92 -2.68 3.69
C ILE A 63 -3.71 -2.71 2.73
N PRO A 64 -2.63 -3.44 3.05
CA PRO A 64 -1.47 -3.56 2.18
C PRO A 64 -1.85 -4.07 0.78
N VAL A 65 -1.30 -3.47 -0.28
CA VAL A 65 -1.61 -3.83 -1.66
C VAL A 65 -0.35 -4.26 -2.38
N PHE A 66 -0.37 -5.42 -3.03
CA PHE A 66 0.81 -5.96 -3.72
C PHE A 66 0.54 -6.31 -5.17
N THR A 67 1.60 -6.30 -5.98
CA THR A 67 1.62 -7.04 -7.24
C THR A 67 1.94 -8.50 -7.03
N TYR A 68 1.69 -9.32 -8.04
CA TYR A 68 2.06 -10.74 -8.01
C TYR A 68 3.58 -10.93 -7.88
N GLU A 69 4.37 -10.07 -8.52
CA GLU A 69 5.83 -10.11 -8.50
C GLU A 69 6.40 -9.78 -7.12
N GLU A 70 5.82 -8.80 -6.42
CA GLU A 70 6.20 -8.45 -5.05
C GLU A 70 5.95 -9.62 -4.09
N VAL A 71 4.76 -10.24 -4.18
CA VAL A 71 4.44 -11.42 -3.37
C VAL A 71 5.34 -12.60 -3.71
N ALA A 72 5.62 -12.83 -5.00
CA ALA A 72 6.57 -13.87 -5.41
C ALA A 72 7.97 -13.62 -4.83
N GLY A 73 8.44 -12.37 -4.85
CA GLY A 73 9.71 -11.98 -4.23
C GLY A 73 9.74 -12.29 -2.73
N ILE A 74 8.69 -11.92 -2.00
CA ILE A 74 8.55 -12.21 -0.57
C ILE A 74 8.62 -13.72 -0.31
N VAL A 75 7.85 -14.53 -1.06
CA VAL A 75 7.81 -15.99 -0.91
C VAL A 75 9.16 -16.64 -1.23
N LEU A 76 9.91 -16.09 -2.18
CA LEU A 76 11.26 -16.56 -2.52
C LEU A 76 12.33 -16.11 -1.52
N GLY A 77 11.97 -15.34 -0.48
CA GLY A 77 12.88 -14.88 0.55
C GLY A 77 13.72 -13.67 0.15
N TYR A 78 13.28 -12.89 -0.85
CA TYR A 78 13.93 -11.61 -1.15
C TYR A 78 13.68 -10.62 -0.03
N ASN A 79 14.68 -9.75 0.20
CA ASN A 79 14.54 -8.67 1.16
C ASN A 79 13.45 -7.69 0.69
N PRO A 80 12.44 -7.37 1.53
CA PRO A 80 11.38 -6.41 1.22
C PRO A 80 11.86 -5.06 0.67
N TRP A 81 13.01 -4.58 1.14
CA TRP A 81 13.54 -3.27 0.73
C TRP A 81 14.22 -3.29 -0.64
N ASP A 82 14.70 -4.45 -1.07
CA ASP A 82 15.19 -4.66 -2.43
C ASP A 82 14.05 -4.75 -3.45
N LEU A 83 12.86 -5.19 -2.99
CA LEU A 83 11.62 -5.22 -3.78
C LEU A 83 10.97 -3.83 -3.89
N GLY A 84 11.40 -2.86 -3.08
CA GLY A 84 10.87 -1.50 -3.12
C GLY A 84 9.59 -1.29 -2.31
N LEU A 85 9.24 -2.19 -1.38
CA LEU A 85 8.00 -2.09 -0.58
C LEU A 85 7.95 -0.82 0.29
N GLN A 86 9.09 -0.23 0.62
CA GLN A 86 9.19 1.07 1.31
C GLN A 86 8.55 2.24 0.54
N MET A 87 8.29 2.07 -0.76
CA MET A 87 7.71 3.10 -1.63
C MET A 87 6.17 3.09 -1.63
N HIS A 88 5.55 2.08 -1.02
CA HIS A 88 4.10 2.01 -0.85
C HIS A 88 3.64 3.09 0.14
N GLN A 89 2.48 3.68 -0.11
CA GLN A 89 1.86 4.65 0.79
C GLN A 89 1.25 3.97 2.01
N VAL A 90 0.72 2.76 1.82
CA VAL A 90 0.25 1.91 2.91
C VAL A 90 1.40 1.03 3.40
N SER A 91 1.57 0.97 4.72
CA SER A 91 2.59 0.14 5.35
C SER A 91 2.39 -1.34 5.02
N CYS A 92 3.45 -2.00 4.52
CA CYS A 92 3.46 -3.43 4.21
C CYS A 92 3.86 -4.29 5.41
N GLU A 93 4.53 -3.68 6.39
CA GLU A 93 5.05 -4.31 7.61
C GLU A 93 4.02 -5.15 8.39
N PRO A 94 2.76 -4.72 8.57
CA PRO A 94 1.76 -5.52 9.27
C PRO A 94 1.55 -6.90 8.65
N LEU A 95 1.57 -6.98 7.31
CA LEU A 95 1.49 -8.28 6.62
C LEU A 95 2.80 -9.05 6.80
N LEU A 96 3.96 -8.42 6.57
CA LEU A 96 5.27 -9.07 6.65
C LEU A 96 5.50 -9.71 8.01
N ASP A 97 5.15 -9.01 9.09
CA ASP A 97 5.21 -9.50 10.47
C ASP A 97 4.26 -10.69 10.67
N LYS A 98 3.03 -10.59 10.14
CA LYS A 98 2.02 -11.65 10.26
C LYS A 98 2.46 -12.96 9.59
N ILE A 99 3.14 -12.88 8.45
CA ILE A 99 3.62 -14.06 7.70
C ILE A 99 5.06 -14.47 8.09
N GLY A 100 5.68 -13.76 9.05
CA GLY A 100 6.98 -14.12 9.61
C GLY A 100 8.19 -13.78 8.74
N VAL A 101 8.05 -12.84 7.79
CA VAL A 101 9.16 -12.39 6.95
C VAL A 101 10.15 -11.59 7.80
N GLN A 102 11.42 -11.96 7.75
CA GLN A 102 12.48 -11.27 8.47
C GLN A 102 13.01 -10.12 7.63
N TYR A 103 13.04 -8.91 8.19
CA TYR A 103 13.58 -7.73 7.54
C TYR A 103 14.16 -6.76 8.58
N ASP A 104 15.10 -5.91 8.15
CA ASP A 104 15.75 -4.94 9.00
C ASP A 104 15.10 -3.56 8.83
N LEU A 105 14.29 -3.15 9.81
CA LEU A 105 13.60 -1.85 9.81
C LEU A 105 14.56 -0.65 9.68
N THR A 106 15.80 -0.77 10.15
CA THR A 106 16.78 0.33 10.10
C THR A 106 17.22 0.65 8.67
N LYS A 107 17.03 -0.30 7.75
CA LYS A 107 17.41 -0.20 6.33
C LYS A 107 16.27 0.20 5.41
N LYS A 108 15.05 0.42 5.94
CA LYS A 108 13.85 0.70 5.14
C LYS A 108 14.04 1.87 4.17
N TYR A 109 14.76 2.91 4.60
CA TYR A 109 14.99 4.13 3.82
C TYR A 109 16.47 4.30 3.45
N ASP A 110 17.17 3.19 3.27
CA ASP A 110 18.55 3.16 2.81
C ASP A 110 18.57 2.91 1.31
N ASP A 111 19.50 3.56 0.60
CA ASP A 111 19.79 3.17 -0.78
C ASP A 111 20.59 1.86 -0.82
N LYS A 112 20.83 1.34 -2.03
CA LYS A 112 21.61 0.10 -2.23
C LYS A 112 23.05 0.18 -1.73
N ASN A 113 23.57 1.37 -1.47
CA ASN A 113 24.92 1.62 -0.95
C ASN A 113 24.92 1.85 0.57
N GLY A 114 23.76 1.85 1.23
CA GLY A 114 23.61 2.11 2.67
C GLY A 114 23.49 3.60 3.04
N ASN A 115 23.30 4.50 2.08
CA ASN A 115 23.07 5.91 2.35
C ASN A 115 21.61 6.14 2.75
N LYS A 116 21.38 6.98 3.78
CA LYS A 116 20.03 7.36 4.23
C LYS A 116 19.36 8.29 3.20
N LEU A 117 18.21 7.89 2.67
CA LEU A 117 17.41 8.66 1.70
C LEU A 117 16.50 9.71 2.36
N GLY A 118 16.38 9.69 3.69
CA GLY A 118 15.45 10.51 4.46
C GLY A 118 14.10 9.81 4.68
N PHE A 119 13.28 10.38 5.56
CA PHE A 119 11.96 9.85 5.88
C PHE A 119 10.87 10.61 5.12
N PRO A 120 9.85 9.92 4.59
CA PRO A 120 8.71 10.60 3.99
C PRO A 120 7.90 11.36 5.04
N GLU A 121 7.14 12.36 4.60
CA GLU A 121 6.14 13.02 5.43
C GLU A 121 5.08 12.02 5.88
N LYS A 122 4.63 12.15 7.13
CA LYS A 122 3.63 11.25 7.68
C LYS A 122 2.22 11.76 7.40
N PRO A 123 1.29 10.90 6.96
CA PRO A 123 -0.15 11.19 7.00
C PRO A 123 -0.63 11.62 8.39
N ASN A 124 -1.74 12.37 8.43
CA ASN A 124 -2.39 12.75 9.68
C ASN A 124 -3.32 11.64 10.20
N VAL A 125 -3.96 10.91 9.28
CA VAL A 125 -5.01 9.92 9.61
C VAL A 125 -4.52 8.48 9.41
N LEU A 126 -3.94 8.19 8.25
CA LEU A 126 -3.40 6.87 7.96
C LEU A 126 -2.16 6.62 8.84
N LYS A 127 -2.04 5.46 9.48
CA LYS A 127 -0.89 5.12 10.34
C LYS A 127 0.17 4.32 9.61
#